data_AF-A0A355ERC0-F1
#
_entry.id   AF-A0A355ERC0-F1
#
_cell.length_a   1.000
_cell.length_b   1.000
_cell.length_c   1.000
_cell.angle_alpha   90.00
_cell.angle_beta   90.00
_cell.angle_gamma   90.00
#
_symmetry.space_group_name_H-M   'P 1'
#
loop_
_entity.id
_entity.type
_entity.pdbx_description
1 polymer ?
#
loop_
_entity_poly.entity_id
_entity_poly.type
_entity_poly.pdbx_seq_one_letter_code
_entity_poly.pdbx_strand_id
1 'polypeptide(L)'
;NTLVLRSDLSGDPPFRALLARVRQGVVEATRHEEMPFERLVEELGVERTLDRSPLFSVLLVLQNALPGTFALPGLTLERLDIDTRTAKFELTLDLGERPDGGLAGSLEYNSDLFDAATAERFARHFVSLAEGIAAEVFSGAGAPLSELPMLGEAERRQLAVEWNATAVAVPSEATIHALILATARRMPEAVAVSCEGATLRYGELAERALRLAGHLAALGVGPDVPVALCAERSPALLVALLGILAAGGAYVPLDP
;
A
#
# COMPACT_ATOMS: atom_id res chain seq x y z
N ASN A 1 17.89 8.17 30.82
CA ASN A 1 18.84 8.10 29.69
C ASN A 1 18.07 7.58 28.47
N THR A 2 18.49 7.86 27.24
CA THR A 2 17.80 7.33 26.04
C THR A 2 18.38 5.96 25.68
N LEU A 3 17.55 4.92 25.71
CA LEU A 3 17.94 3.57 25.35
C LEU A 3 17.54 3.25 23.91
N VAL A 4 18.52 2.87 23.09
CA VAL A 4 18.28 2.46 21.70
C VAL A 4 17.92 0.97 21.68
N LEU A 5 16.69 0.65 21.26
CA LEU A 5 16.18 -0.72 21.23
C LEU A 5 16.07 -1.22 19.79
N ARG A 6 16.81 -2.29 19.47
CA ARG A 6 16.69 -2.98 18.18
C ARG A 6 15.80 -4.21 18.35
N SER A 7 14.63 -4.19 17.72
CA SER A 7 13.69 -5.31 17.74
C SER A 7 13.79 -6.12 16.44
N ASP A 8 13.84 -7.44 16.55
CA ASP A 8 13.89 -8.35 15.40
C ASP A 8 12.52 -9.00 15.15
N LEU A 9 11.87 -8.54 14.08
CA LEU A 9 10.59 -9.04 13.59
C LEU A 9 10.74 -10.19 12.58
N SER A 10 11.96 -10.66 12.31
CA SER A 10 12.20 -11.69 11.30
C SER A 10 11.50 -13.01 11.62
N GLY A 11 11.04 -13.67 10.56
CA GLY A 11 10.34 -14.94 10.63
C GLY A 11 8.86 -14.85 10.99
N ASP A 12 8.28 -13.64 10.99
CA ASP A 12 6.86 -13.38 11.26
C ASP A 12 6.34 -14.12 12.52
N PRO A 13 6.99 -13.91 13.68
CA PRO A 13 6.67 -14.65 14.90
C PRO A 13 5.28 -14.28 15.42
N PRO A 14 4.65 -15.07 16.28
CA PRO A 14 3.49 -14.61 17.04
C PRO A 14 3.89 -13.51 18.03
N PHE A 15 2.94 -12.65 18.41
CA PHE A 15 3.21 -11.49 19.26
C PHE A 15 3.89 -11.85 20.58
N ARG A 16 3.49 -12.95 21.23
CA ARG A 16 4.11 -13.41 22.49
C ARG A 16 5.60 -13.73 22.34
N ALA A 17 6.01 -14.28 21.20
CA ALA A 17 7.41 -14.56 20.92
C ALA A 17 8.19 -13.27 20.66
N LEU A 18 7.60 -12.31 19.96
CA LEU A 18 8.18 -10.96 19.83
C LEU A 18 8.35 -10.30 21.20
N LEU A 19 7.31 -10.32 22.04
CA LEU A 19 7.35 -9.75 23.39
C LEU A 19 8.49 -10.34 24.23
N ALA A 20 8.71 -11.65 24.13
CA ALA A 20 9.84 -12.30 24.80
C ALA A 20 11.20 -11.81 24.28
N ARG A 21 11.36 -11.67 22.95
CA ARG A 21 12.58 -11.13 22.32
C ARG A 21 12.83 -9.68 22.77
N VAL A 22 11.80 -8.83 22.72
CA VAL A 22 11.88 -7.42 23.12
C VAL A 22 12.21 -7.31 24.62
N ARG A 23 11.55 -8.09 25.47
CA ARG A 23 11.85 -8.11 26.92
C ARG A 23 13.31 -8.46 27.18
N GLN A 24 13.85 -9.47 26.49
CA GLN A 24 15.25 -9.84 26.64
C GLN A 24 16.17 -8.67 26.23
N GLY A 25 15.92 -8.07 25.07
CA GLY A 25 16.70 -6.92 24.58
C GLY A 25 16.65 -5.71 25.51
N VAL A 26 15.47 -5.39 26.08
CA VAL A 26 15.33 -4.30 27.06
C VAL A 26 16.13 -4.61 28.33
N VAL A 27 16.01 -5.80 28.90
CA VAL A 27 16.75 -6.19 30.12
C VAL A 27 18.26 -6.13 29.90
N GLU A 28 18.75 -6.57 28.73
CA GLU A 28 20.15 -6.49 28.36
C GLU A 28 20.60 -5.03 28.19
N ALA A 29 19.80 -4.19 27.52
CA ALA A 29 20.11 -2.77 27.35
C ALA A 29 20.14 -2.00 28.69
N THR A 30 19.24 -2.29 29.62
CA THR A 30 19.21 -1.63 30.94
C THR A 30 20.46 -1.92 31.77
N ARG A 31 21.15 -3.04 31.55
CA ARG A 31 22.45 -3.33 32.23
C ARG A 31 23.55 -2.34 31.83
N HIS A 32 23.36 -1.60 30.75
CA HIS A 32 24.30 -0.62 30.22
C HIS A 32 23.70 0.80 30.22
N GLU A 33 22.66 1.06 31.01
CA GLU A 33 21.96 2.36 31.03
C GLU A 33 22.86 3.52 31.48
N GLU A 34 23.99 3.25 32.14
CA GLU A 34 24.96 4.30 32.51
C GLU A 34 25.73 4.86 31.31
N MET A 35 25.71 4.20 30.14
CA MET A 35 26.37 4.69 28.93
C MET A 35 25.58 5.86 28.31
N PRO A 36 26.14 7.07 28.21
CA PRO A 36 25.46 8.19 27.57
C PRO A 36 25.22 7.91 26.08
N PHE A 37 24.06 8.32 25.56
CA PHE A 37 23.70 8.13 24.16
C PHE A 37 24.74 8.73 23.19
N GLU A 38 25.30 9.89 23.52
CA GLU A 38 26.30 10.57 22.71
C GLU A 38 27.58 9.73 22.55
N ARG A 39 27.96 8.99 23.60
CA ARG A 39 29.11 8.09 23.60
C ARG A 39 28.86 6.86 22.74
N LEU A 40 27.64 6.32 22.76
CA LEU A 40 27.25 5.21 21.89
C LEU A 40 27.33 5.60 20.40
N VAL A 41 26.87 6.80 20.05
CA VAL A 41 26.97 7.32 18.67
C VAL A 41 28.43 7.47 18.24
N GLU A 42 29.31 7.96 19.13
CA GLU A 42 30.75 8.09 18.87
C GLU A 42 31.42 6.74 18.63
N GLU A 43 31.16 5.75 19.49
CA GLU A 43 31.78 4.43 19.38
C GLU A 43 31.32 3.65 18.14
N LEU A 44 30.06 3.83 17.73
CA LEU A 44 29.52 3.20 16.51
C LEU A 44 29.96 3.91 15.22
N GLY A 45 30.62 5.08 15.31
CA GLY A 45 31.10 5.82 14.16
C GLY A 45 30.01 6.27 13.20
N VAL A 46 28.80 6.51 13.70
CA VAL A 46 27.66 6.90 12.87
C VAL A 46 27.81 8.35 12.41
N GLU A 47 27.60 8.59 11.12
CA GLU A 47 27.65 9.93 10.54
C GLU A 47 26.53 10.80 11.12
N ARG A 48 26.92 11.96 11.69
CA ARG A 48 25.99 12.90 12.30
C ARG A 48 25.48 13.86 11.24
N THR A 49 24.20 13.78 10.92
CA THR A 49 23.54 14.78 10.08
C THR A 49 22.68 15.72 10.95
N LEU A 50 22.43 16.93 10.46
CA LEU A 50 21.61 17.93 11.18
C LEU A 50 20.10 17.69 10.99
N ASP A 51 19.72 16.87 10.03
CA ASP A 51 18.33 16.61 9.64
C ASP A 51 17.73 15.36 10.31
N ARG A 52 18.55 14.50 10.94
CA ARG A 52 18.09 13.21 11.50
C ARG A 52 18.82 12.84 12.79
N SER A 53 18.12 12.06 13.62
CA SER A 53 18.74 11.39 14.77
C SER A 53 19.58 10.20 14.28
N PRO A 54 20.80 10.00 14.80
CA PRO A 54 21.79 9.09 14.23
C PRO A 54 21.42 7.60 14.35
N LEU A 55 20.63 7.20 15.36
CA LEU A 55 20.38 5.77 15.65
C LEU A 55 18.91 5.36 15.57
N PHE A 56 17.97 6.29 15.74
CA PHE A 56 16.54 6.02 15.72
C PHE A 56 15.77 7.30 15.39
N SER A 57 14.64 7.16 14.70
CA SER A 57 13.76 8.29 14.35
C SER A 57 12.49 8.36 15.20
N VAL A 58 12.16 7.29 15.93
CA VAL A 58 10.93 7.17 16.73
C VAL A 58 11.29 6.97 18.19
N LEU A 59 10.73 7.82 19.06
CA LEU A 59 10.87 7.71 20.51
C LEU A 59 9.56 7.22 21.13
N LEU A 60 9.66 6.25 22.05
CA LEU A 60 8.56 5.84 22.92
C LEU A 60 8.88 6.29 24.35
N VAL A 61 7.96 7.06 24.95
CA VAL A 61 8.01 7.44 26.35
C VAL A 61 6.83 6.78 27.05
N LEU A 62 7.10 5.98 28.08
CA LEU A 62 6.07 5.36 28.91
C LEU A 62 6.25 5.82 30.36
N GLN A 63 5.23 6.50 30.89
CA GLN A 63 5.21 7.03 32.24
C GLN A 63 4.28 6.18 33.13
N ASN A 64 4.80 5.66 34.24
CA ASN A 64 4.04 4.78 35.16
C ASN A 64 2.86 5.48 35.86
N ALA A 65 2.78 6.80 35.80
CA ALA A 65 1.62 7.56 36.22
C ALA A 65 1.64 8.92 35.54
N LEU A 66 0.51 9.31 34.95
CA LEU A 66 0.31 10.72 34.60
C LEU A 66 0.33 11.54 35.90
N PRO A 67 1.10 12.64 35.98
CA PRO A 67 1.05 13.55 37.12
C PRO A 67 -0.40 14.00 37.33
N GLY A 68 -1.01 13.54 38.42
CA GLY A 68 -2.38 13.90 38.77
C GLY A 68 -2.51 15.35 39.25
N THR A 69 -3.75 15.75 39.54
CA THR A 69 -4.06 17.01 40.24
C THR A 69 -3.36 17.00 41.59
N PHE A 70 -2.37 17.87 41.80
CA PHE A 70 -1.74 17.99 43.11
C PHE A 70 -2.70 18.76 44.03
N ALA A 71 -3.18 18.11 45.07
CA ALA A 71 -3.97 18.77 46.11
C ALA A 71 -3.02 19.41 47.13
N LEU A 72 -2.94 20.74 47.09
CA LEU A 72 -2.35 21.53 48.18
C LEU A 72 -3.50 22.10 49.04
N PRO A 73 -3.31 22.30 50.36
CA PRO A 73 -4.35 22.89 51.19
C PRO A 73 -4.82 24.25 50.64
N GLY A 74 -6.07 24.33 50.19
CA GLY A 74 -6.66 25.56 49.62
C GLY A 74 -6.34 25.84 48.16
N LEU A 75 -5.67 24.95 47.42
CA LEU A 75 -5.33 25.13 46.01
C LEU A 75 -5.60 23.85 45.19
N THR A 76 -6.21 24.03 44.02
CA THR A 76 -6.34 22.99 42.98
C THR A 76 -5.28 23.27 41.92
N LEU A 77 -4.35 22.34 41.71
CA LEU A 77 -3.32 22.43 40.67
C LEU A 77 -3.71 21.56 39.48
N GLU A 78 -3.92 22.18 38.32
CA GLU A 78 -4.14 21.46 37.06
C GLU A 78 -2.87 21.51 36.20
N ARG A 79 -2.60 20.41 35.51
CA ARG A 79 -1.49 20.34 34.56
C ARG A 79 -1.83 21.21 33.35
N LEU A 80 -0.98 22.17 33.05
CA LEU A 80 -1.03 22.93 31.81
C LEU A 80 0.07 22.39 30.88
N ASP A 81 -0.34 21.71 29.81
CA ASP A 81 0.60 21.31 28.78
C ASP A 81 1.00 22.52 27.95
N ILE A 82 2.31 22.75 27.84
CA ILE A 82 2.87 23.83 27.02
C ILE A 82 3.16 23.26 25.64
N ASP A 83 2.45 23.77 24.64
CA ASP A 83 2.78 23.50 23.23
C ASP A 83 4.09 24.21 22.87
N THR A 84 5.18 23.44 22.86
CA THR A 84 6.50 23.96 22.49
C THR A 84 6.67 24.12 20.99
N ARG A 85 5.74 23.59 20.17
CA ARG A 85 5.78 23.59 18.69
C ARG A 85 7.08 23.08 18.07
N THR A 86 7.87 22.33 18.81
CA THR A 86 9.15 21.78 18.36
C THR A 86 9.13 20.27 18.52
N ALA A 87 9.30 19.55 17.41
CA ALA A 87 9.52 18.12 17.43
C ALA A 87 11.01 17.80 17.56
N LYS A 88 11.38 16.98 18.55
CA LYS A 88 12.80 16.58 18.75
C LYS A 88 13.22 15.38 17.92
N PHE A 89 12.25 14.57 17.51
CA PHE A 89 12.40 13.38 16.68
C PHE A 89 11.35 13.39 15.57
N GLU A 90 11.44 12.47 14.61
CA GLU A 90 10.43 12.40 13.54
C GLU A 90 9.05 12.06 14.10
N LEU A 91 8.98 11.14 15.07
CA LEU A 91 7.78 10.80 15.85
C LEU A 91 8.15 10.54 17.31
N THR A 92 7.35 11.06 18.24
CA THR A 92 7.43 10.72 19.66
C THR A 92 6.06 10.30 20.17
N LEU A 93 5.94 9.07 20.63
CA LEU A 93 4.74 8.56 21.30
C LEU A 93 4.96 8.65 22.81
N ASP A 94 4.28 9.58 23.47
CA ASP A 94 4.27 9.70 24.94
C ASP A 94 2.98 9.06 25.46
N LEU A 95 3.10 8.05 26.31
CA LEU A 95 2.00 7.36 26.95
C LEU A 95 2.20 7.40 28.46
N GLY A 96 1.10 7.54 29.19
CA GLY A 96 1.06 7.42 30.63
C GLY A 96 -0.13 6.59 31.10
N GLU A 97 0.05 5.91 32.23
CA GLU A 97 -1.02 5.18 32.89
C GLU A 97 -2.02 6.13 33.54
N ARG A 98 -3.30 5.91 33.25
CA ARG A 98 -4.43 6.60 33.87
C ARG A 98 -4.83 5.90 35.16
N PRO A 99 -5.47 6.60 36.12
CA PRO A 99 -5.93 6.01 37.38
C PRO A 99 -6.93 4.83 37.23
N ASP A 100 -7.60 4.73 36.09
CA ASP A 100 -8.54 3.65 35.75
C ASP A 100 -7.84 2.41 35.13
N GLY A 101 -6.51 2.42 35.04
CA GLY A 101 -5.70 1.36 34.41
C GLY A 101 -5.64 1.46 32.89
N GLY A 102 -6.23 2.50 32.28
CA GLY A 102 -6.08 2.79 30.86
C GLY A 102 -4.74 3.45 30.54
N LEU A 103 -4.39 3.50 29.26
CA LEU A 103 -3.28 4.34 28.76
C LEU A 103 -3.85 5.57 28.08
N ALA A 104 -3.23 6.72 28.31
CA ALA A 104 -3.49 7.94 27.54
C ALA A 104 -2.18 8.68 27.26
N GLY A 105 -2.19 9.53 26.24
CA GLY A 105 -0.96 10.14 25.79
C GLY A 105 -1.12 10.99 24.56
N SER A 106 0.00 11.27 23.92
CA SER A 106 0.08 12.14 22.74
C SER A 106 1.09 11.58 21.74
N LEU A 107 0.83 11.88 20.46
CA LEU A 107 1.77 11.63 19.37
C LEU A 107 2.29 12.97 18.88
N GLU A 108 3.53 13.28 19.22
CA GLU A 108 4.28 14.40 18.65
C GLU A 108 4.91 13.96 17.33
N TYR A 109 4.90 14.83 16.33
CA TYR A 109 5.43 14.54 15.00
C TYR A 109 6.12 15.77 14.40
N ASN A 110 7.13 15.52 13.56
CA ASN A 110 7.76 16.59 12.78
C ASN A 110 6.84 17.02 11.62
N SER A 111 6.37 18.28 11.64
CA SER A 111 5.46 18.84 10.64
C SER A 111 6.07 18.98 9.24
N ASP A 112 7.40 18.98 9.11
CA ASP A 112 8.08 18.97 7.82
C ASP A 112 8.00 17.59 7.14
N LEU A 113 7.70 16.53 7.89
CA LEU A 113 7.60 15.15 7.41
C LEU A 113 6.18 14.61 7.37
N PHE A 114 5.33 15.01 8.32
CA PHE A 114 3.97 14.49 8.47
C PHE A 114 2.97 15.63 8.62
N ASP A 115 1.83 15.51 7.93
CA ASP A 115 0.66 16.34 8.21
C ASP A 115 -0.17 15.77 9.37
N ALA A 116 -1.06 16.60 9.91
CA ALA A 116 -1.93 16.22 11.02
C ALA A 116 -2.80 14.99 10.68
N ALA A 117 -3.31 14.91 9.45
CA ALA A 117 -4.15 13.79 9.01
C ALA A 117 -3.37 12.45 9.02
N THR A 118 -2.09 12.48 8.71
CA THR A 118 -1.19 11.32 8.75
C THR A 118 -0.84 10.93 10.18
N ALA A 119 -0.51 11.90 11.04
CA ALA A 119 -0.26 11.63 12.45
C ALA A 119 -1.49 11.04 13.16
N GLU A 120 -2.68 11.59 12.91
CA GLU A 120 -3.93 11.03 13.43
C GLU A 120 -4.21 9.61 12.90
N ARG A 121 -3.86 9.33 11.64
CA ARG A 121 -3.98 7.99 11.06
C ARG A 121 -3.03 7.00 11.74
N PHE A 122 -1.78 7.38 12.00
CA PHE A 122 -0.84 6.56 12.79
C PHE A 122 -1.35 6.29 14.20
N ALA A 123 -1.91 7.28 14.88
CA ALA A 123 -2.51 7.09 16.20
C ALA A 123 -3.67 6.07 16.15
N ARG A 124 -4.56 6.16 15.15
CA ARG A 124 -5.64 5.17 14.96
C ARG A 124 -5.11 3.78 14.63
N HIS A 125 -4.07 3.67 13.80
CA HIS A 125 -3.43 2.39 13.48
C HIS A 125 -2.80 1.75 14.72
N PHE A 126 -2.14 2.54 15.56
CA PHE A 126 -1.57 2.08 16.81
C PHE A 126 -2.66 1.51 17.74
N VAL A 127 -3.78 2.21 17.89
CA VAL A 127 -4.93 1.73 18.68
C VAL A 127 -5.49 0.42 18.11
N SER A 128 -5.77 0.36 16.80
CA SER A 128 -6.25 -0.87 16.14
C SER A 128 -5.30 -2.04 16.34
N LEU A 129 -3.99 -1.80 16.22
CA LEU A 129 -2.98 -2.82 16.42
C LEU A 129 -2.95 -3.29 17.89
N ALA A 130 -3.04 -2.37 18.85
CA ALA A 130 -3.07 -2.70 20.28
C ALA A 130 -4.31 -3.53 20.65
N GLU A 131 -5.48 -3.19 20.12
CA GLU A 131 -6.72 -3.95 20.28
C GLU A 131 -6.60 -5.35 19.66
N GLY A 132 -6.02 -5.44 18.46
CA GLY A 132 -5.75 -6.71 17.78
C GLY A 132 -4.80 -7.62 18.55
N ILE A 133 -3.71 -7.04 19.08
CA ILE A 133 -2.76 -7.74 19.96
C ILE A 133 -3.48 -8.25 21.22
N ALA A 134 -4.28 -7.40 21.88
CA ALA A 134 -5.01 -7.80 23.08
C ALA A 134 -5.94 -8.99 22.79
N ALA A 135 -6.72 -8.93 21.70
CA ALA A 135 -7.61 -10.02 21.29
C ALA A 135 -6.86 -11.33 20.96
N GLU A 136 -5.73 -11.25 20.26
CA GLU A 136 -4.86 -12.40 20.00
C GLU A 136 -4.38 -13.01 21.32
N VAL A 137 -3.86 -12.18 22.22
CA VAL A 137 -3.29 -12.64 23.49
C VAL A 137 -4.37 -13.28 24.36
N PHE A 138 -5.59 -12.73 24.41
CA PHE A 138 -6.71 -13.32 25.16
C PHE A 138 -7.21 -14.63 24.56
N SER A 139 -7.26 -14.74 23.22
CA SER A 139 -7.68 -15.98 22.56
C SER A 139 -6.61 -17.08 22.58
N GLY A 140 -5.32 -16.69 22.65
CA GLY A 140 -4.20 -17.62 22.62
C GLY A 140 -4.01 -18.32 21.27
N ALA A 141 -4.54 -17.72 20.18
CA ALA A 141 -4.53 -18.30 18.85
C ALA A 141 -3.12 -18.51 18.27
N GLY A 142 -2.14 -17.71 18.71
CA GLY A 142 -0.77 -17.78 18.22
C GLY A 142 -0.63 -17.24 16.80
N ALA A 143 -1.47 -16.28 16.40
CA ALA A 143 -1.43 -15.69 15.06
C ALA A 143 -0.09 -14.96 14.84
N PRO A 144 0.48 -15.04 13.62
CA PRO A 144 1.67 -14.29 13.26
C PRO A 144 1.41 -12.77 13.28
N LEU A 145 2.48 -11.98 13.40
CA LEU A 145 2.38 -10.51 13.44
C LEU A 145 1.70 -9.94 12.19
N SER A 146 1.96 -10.53 11.01
CA SER A 146 1.40 -10.09 9.73
C SER A 146 -0.13 -10.19 9.65
N GLU A 147 -0.76 -11.03 10.49
CA GLU A 147 -2.20 -11.20 10.54
C GLU A 147 -2.89 -10.22 11.50
N LEU A 148 -2.12 -9.48 12.31
CA LEU A 148 -2.69 -8.53 13.26
C LEU A 148 -3.33 -7.33 12.54
N PRO A 149 -4.48 -6.85 13.02
CA PRO A 149 -5.19 -5.76 12.35
C PRO A 149 -4.53 -4.40 12.62
N MET A 150 -3.84 -3.86 11.61
CA MET A 150 -3.32 -2.49 11.67
C MET A 150 -4.35 -1.43 11.23
N LEU A 151 -5.14 -1.75 10.20
CA LEU A 151 -6.15 -0.84 9.66
C LEU A 151 -7.48 -1.03 10.38
N GLY A 152 -8.10 0.09 10.77
CA GLY A 152 -9.46 0.12 11.29
C GLY A 152 -10.50 -0.24 10.23
N GLU A 153 -11.71 -0.61 10.66
CA GLU A 153 -12.78 -1.10 9.77
C GLU A 153 -13.14 -0.11 8.66
N ALA A 154 -13.25 1.19 8.99
CA ALA A 154 -13.59 2.23 8.01
C ALA A 154 -12.54 2.34 6.90
N GLU A 155 -11.26 2.28 7.24
CA GLU A 155 -10.17 2.38 6.25
C GLU A 155 -10.07 1.10 5.42
N ARG A 156 -10.24 -0.09 6.04
CA ARG A 156 -10.34 -1.34 5.29
C ARG A 156 -11.47 -1.32 4.28
N ARG A 157 -12.64 -0.80 4.67
CA ARG A 157 -13.79 -0.65 3.77
C ARG A 157 -13.48 0.31 2.63
N GLN A 158 -12.88 1.46 2.93
CA GLN A 158 -12.51 2.44 1.92
C GLN A 158 -11.56 1.84 0.88
N LEU A 159 -10.49 1.18 1.33
CA LEU A 159 -9.48 0.58 0.45
C LEU A 159 -10.01 -0.62 -0.33
N ALA A 160 -10.72 -1.54 0.34
CA ALA A 160 -11.12 -2.81 -0.26
C ALA A 160 -12.40 -2.70 -1.09
N VAL A 161 -13.32 -1.79 -0.73
CA VAL A 161 -14.64 -1.69 -1.33
C VAL A 161 -14.80 -0.39 -2.10
N GLU A 162 -14.63 0.76 -1.45
CA GLU A 162 -15.01 2.05 -2.05
C GLU A 162 -14.09 2.43 -3.22
N TRP A 163 -12.78 2.31 -3.04
CA TRP A 163 -11.82 2.56 -4.11
C TRP A 163 -11.83 1.48 -5.20
N ASN A 164 -12.31 0.28 -4.87
CA ASN A 164 -12.44 -0.84 -5.81
C ASN A 164 -13.84 -0.97 -6.41
N ALA A 165 -14.74 -0.01 -6.19
CA ALA A 165 -16.10 0.01 -6.74
C ALA A 165 -16.10 0.35 -8.25
N THR A 166 -15.34 -0.41 -9.03
CA THR A 166 -15.11 -0.24 -10.47
C THR A 166 -16.01 -1.14 -11.32
N ALA A 167 -16.94 -1.86 -10.68
CA ALA A 167 -17.89 -2.74 -11.35
C ALA A 167 -18.84 -1.92 -12.25
N VAL A 168 -18.59 -1.98 -13.56
CA VAL A 168 -19.46 -1.43 -14.59
C VAL A 168 -19.98 -2.58 -15.44
N ALA A 169 -21.28 -2.59 -15.72
CA ALA A 169 -21.86 -3.58 -16.61
C ALA A 169 -21.30 -3.39 -18.03
N VAL A 170 -20.46 -4.33 -18.47
CA VAL A 170 -19.98 -4.42 -19.85
C VAL A 170 -20.74 -5.55 -20.54
N PRO A 171 -21.17 -5.39 -21.81
CA PRO A 171 -21.82 -6.47 -22.54
C PRO A 171 -20.93 -7.72 -22.58
N SER A 172 -21.32 -8.78 -21.86
CA SER A 172 -20.48 -9.95 -21.61
C SER A 172 -20.20 -10.82 -22.84
N GLU A 173 -21.02 -10.69 -23.88
CA GLU A 173 -20.96 -11.54 -25.08
C GLU A 173 -20.36 -10.83 -26.31
N ALA A 174 -20.04 -9.53 -26.19
CA ALA A 174 -19.52 -8.76 -27.31
C ALA A 174 -18.00 -8.85 -27.41
N THR A 175 -17.49 -9.51 -28.44
CA THR A 175 -16.06 -9.46 -28.77
C THR A 175 -15.71 -8.15 -29.48
N ILE A 176 -14.47 -7.67 -29.32
CA ILE A 176 -13.98 -6.45 -30.00
C ILE A 176 -14.18 -6.55 -31.52
N HIS A 177 -13.86 -7.71 -32.11
CA HIS A 177 -14.05 -7.92 -33.55
C HIS A 177 -15.53 -7.89 -33.95
N ALA A 178 -16.44 -8.43 -33.15
CA ALA A 178 -17.88 -8.36 -33.44
C ALA A 178 -18.41 -6.93 -33.37
N LEU A 179 -17.95 -6.12 -32.41
CA LEU A 179 -18.33 -4.70 -32.29
C LEU A 179 -17.85 -3.87 -33.50
N ILE A 180 -16.64 -4.13 -33.99
CA ILE A 180 -16.10 -3.48 -35.20
C ILE A 180 -16.89 -3.90 -36.44
N LEU A 181 -17.20 -5.19 -36.60
CA LEU A 181 -17.98 -5.70 -37.72
C LEU A 181 -19.44 -5.17 -37.70
N ALA A 182 -20.06 -5.05 -36.53
CA ALA A 182 -21.36 -4.43 -36.38
C ALA A 182 -21.33 -2.94 -36.79
N THR A 183 -20.27 -2.23 -36.41
CA THR A 183 -20.06 -0.84 -36.85
C THR A 183 -19.89 -0.75 -38.36
N ALA A 184 -19.16 -1.69 -38.98
CA ALA A 184 -18.98 -1.74 -40.43
C ALA A 184 -20.27 -2.00 -41.21
N ARG A 185 -21.19 -2.79 -40.65
CA ARG A 185 -22.53 -2.95 -41.24
C ARG A 185 -23.36 -1.67 -41.16
N ARG A 186 -23.22 -0.90 -40.08
CA ARG A 186 -23.99 0.33 -39.85
C ARG A 186 -23.44 1.53 -40.62
N MET A 187 -22.12 1.64 -40.76
CA MET A 187 -21.44 2.80 -41.34
C MET A 187 -20.33 2.36 -42.31
N PRO A 188 -20.64 1.66 -43.40
CA PRO A 188 -19.65 1.07 -44.29
C PRO A 188 -18.73 2.11 -44.94
N GLU A 189 -19.25 3.30 -45.23
CA GLU A 189 -18.52 4.36 -45.94
C GLU A 189 -17.65 5.24 -45.02
N ALA A 190 -17.78 5.10 -43.71
CA ALA A 190 -16.98 5.86 -42.76
C ALA A 190 -15.52 5.39 -42.77
N VAL A 191 -14.57 6.32 -42.62
CA VAL A 191 -13.14 6.01 -42.52
C VAL A 191 -12.89 5.27 -41.19
N ALA A 192 -12.29 4.09 -41.26
CA ALA A 192 -11.94 3.25 -40.10
C ALA A 192 -10.46 3.37 -39.73
N VAL A 193 -9.57 3.43 -40.74
CA VAL A 193 -8.13 3.50 -40.55
C VAL A 193 -7.55 4.53 -41.52
N SER A 194 -6.64 5.36 -41.03
CA SER A 194 -5.82 6.26 -41.86
C SER A 194 -4.36 6.14 -41.42
N CYS A 195 -3.46 5.90 -42.37
CA CYS A 195 -2.04 5.72 -42.13
C CYS A 195 -1.27 6.17 -43.38
N GLU A 196 -0.39 7.16 -43.22
CA GLU A 196 0.54 7.64 -44.27
C GLU A 196 -0.11 7.89 -45.64
N GLY A 197 -1.30 8.50 -45.66
CA GLY A 197 -2.03 8.81 -46.90
C GLY A 197 -2.89 7.66 -47.44
N ALA A 198 -2.77 6.44 -46.91
CA ALA A 198 -3.69 5.35 -47.17
C ALA A 198 -4.88 5.39 -46.19
N THR A 199 -6.08 5.14 -46.69
CA THR A 199 -7.31 5.07 -45.89
C THR A 199 -8.05 3.77 -46.17
N LEU A 200 -8.61 3.15 -45.12
CA LEU A 200 -9.60 2.08 -45.23
C LEU A 200 -10.91 2.52 -44.60
N ARG A 201 -12.01 2.31 -45.32
CA ARG A 201 -13.36 2.45 -44.77
C ARG A 201 -13.74 1.22 -43.96
N TYR A 202 -14.72 1.35 -43.08
CA TYR A 202 -15.16 0.24 -42.24
C TYR A 202 -15.65 -0.96 -43.05
N GLY A 203 -16.36 -0.74 -44.17
CA GLY A 203 -16.79 -1.82 -45.05
C GLY A 203 -15.63 -2.60 -45.66
N GLU A 204 -14.61 -1.88 -46.15
CA GLU A 204 -13.41 -2.47 -46.75
C GLU A 204 -12.56 -3.22 -45.71
N LEU A 205 -12.43 -2.66 -44.50
CA LEU A 205 -11.74 -3.30 -43.39
C LEU A 205 -12.42 -4.62 -43.02
N ALA A 206 -13.75 -4.63 -42.88
CA ALA A 206 -14.52 -5.82 -42.54
C ALA A 206 -14.40 -6.90 -43.62
N GLU A 207 -14.53 -6.53 -44.90
CA GLU A 207 -14.41 -7.48 -46.01
C GLU A 207 -13.03 -8.13 -46.08
N ARG A 208 -11.96 -7.33 -45.98
CA ARG A 208 -10.58 -7.84 -45.98
C ARG A 208 -10.30 -8.71 -44.76
N ALA A 209 -10.74 -8.30 -43.57
CA ALA A 209 -10.53 -9.06 -42.35
C ALA A 209 -11.30 -10.39 -42.35
N LEU A 210 -12.56 -10.42 -42.82
CA LEU A 210 -13.34 -11.66 -42.91
C LEU A 210 -12.78 -12.63 -43.94
N ARG A 211 -12.27 -12.13 -45.07
CA ARG A 211 -11.54 -12.98 -46.04
C ARG A 211 -10.30 -13.62 -45.41
N LEU A 212 -9.51 -12.83 -44.70
CA LEU A 212 -8.33 -13.33 -43.99
C LEU A 212 -8.74 -14.33 -42.90
N ALA A 213 -9.79 -14.05 -42.14
CA ALA A 213 -10.30 -14.94 -41.11
C ALA A 213 -10.68 -16.31 -41.68
N GLY A 214 -11.39 -16.35 -42.81
CA GLY A 214 -11.73 -17.60 -43.50
C GLY A 214 -10.49 -18.36 -43.98
N HIS A 215 -9.47 -17.66 -44.47
CA HIS A 215 -8.20 -18.28 -44.85
C HIS A 215 -7.45 -18.86 -43.63
N LEU A 216 -7.35 -18.11 -42.54
CA LEU A 216 -6.72 -18.56 -41.31
C LEU A 216 -7.46 -19.76 -40.69
N ALA A 217 -8.79 -19.74 -40.71
CA ALA A 217 -9.60 -20.88 -40.26
C ALA A 217 -9.33 -22.14 -41.10
N ALA A 218 -9.17 -22.00 -42.42
CA ALA A 218 -8.77 -23.11 -43.29
C ALA A 218 -7.36 -23.65 -42.99
N LEU A 219 -6.49 -22.82 -42.40
CA LEU A 219 -5.15 -23.21 -41.92
C LEU A 219 -5.17 -23.77 -40.47
N GLY A 220 -6.35 -23.92 -39.86
CA GLY A 220 -6.51 -24.47 -38.51
C GLY A 220 -6.47 -23.44 -37.39
N VAL A 221 -6.53 -22.14 -37.69
CA VAL A 221 -6.68 -21.10 -36.66
C VAL A 221 -8.08 -21.15 -36.07
N GLY A 222 -8.16 -21.22 -34.75
CA GLY A 222 -9.39 -21.24 -33.95
C GLY A 222 -9.12 -20.75 -32.53
N PRO A 223 -10.05 -20.99 -31.58
CA PRO A 223 -9.88 -20.64 -30.17
C PRO A 223 -8.54 -21.13 -29.60
N ASP A 224 -7.90 -20.27 -28.80
CA ASP A 224 -6.61 -20.53 -28.14
C ASP A 224 -5.42 -20.80 -29.08
N VAL A 225 -5.57 -20.58 -30.39
CA VAL A 225 -4.46 -20.71 -31.36
C VAL A 225 -3.70 -19.39 -31.49
N PRO A 226 -2.41 -19.33 -31.13
CA PRO A 226 -1.58 -18.15 -31.34
C PRO A 226 -1.15 -18.01 -32.80
N VAL A 227 -1.25 -16.81 -33.36
CA VAL A 227 -0.82 -16.47 -34.71
C VAL A 227 0.25 -15.37 -34.63
N ALA A 228 1.47 -15.69 -35.03
CA ALA A 228 2.55 -14.72 -35.13
C ALA A 228 2.22 -13.65 -36.17
N LEU A 229 2.32 -12.37 -35.79
CA LEU A 229 2.06 -11.21 -36.63
C LEU A 229 3.33 -10.37 -36.74
N CYS A 230 4.05 -10.54 -37.85
CA CYS A 230 5.24 -9.78 -38.20
C CYS A 230 4.90 -8.86 -39.38
N ALA A 231 4.59 -7.60 -39.09
CA ALA A 231 4.20 -6.61 -40.09
C ALA A 231 4.47 -5.19 -39.61
N GLU A 232 4.93 -4.32 -40.51
CA GLU A 232 5.08 -2.89 -40.24
C GLU A 232 3.74 -2.17 -40.06
N ARG A 233 3.79 -0.96 -39.51
CA ARG A 233 2.61 -0.10 -39.31
C ARG A 233 1.96 0.24 -40.65
N SER A 234 0.78 -0.31 -40.89
CA SER A 234 0.01 -0.09 -42.11
C SER A 234 -1.47 -0.41 -41.88
N PRO A 235 -2.38 -0.01 -42.78
CA PRO A 235 -3.77 -0.47 -42.73
C PRO A 235 -3.90 -2.01 -42.81
N ALA A 236 -2.93 -2.70 -43.42
CA ALA A 236 -2.89 -4.15 -43.48
C ALA A 236 -2.66 -4.80 -42.10
N LEU A 237 -1.94 -4.14 -41.19
CA LEU A 237 -1.76 -4.60 -39.82
C LEU A 237 -3.12 -4.72 -39.10
N LEU A 238 -4.00 -3.73 -39.28
CA LEU A 238 -5.34 -3.74 -38.67
C LEU A 238 -6.25 -4.81 -39.30
N VAL A 239 -6.11 -5.04 -40.61
CA VAL A 239 -6.78 -6.17 -41.29
C VAL A 239 -6.31 -7.50 -40.69
N ALA A 240 -5.01 -7.66 -40.44
CA ALA A 240 -4.43 -8.86 -39.86
C ALA A 240 -4.92 -9.11 -38.43
N LEU A 241 -4.85 -8.10 -37.56
CA LEU A 241 -5.35 -8.16 -36.19
C LEU A 241 -6.84 -8.56 -36.15
N LEU A 242 -7.69 -7.89 -36.93
CA LEU A 242 -9.11 -8.17 -36.97
C LEU A 242 -9.41 -9.55 -37.56
N GLY A 243 -8.67 -9.96 -38.60
CA GLY A 243 -8.81 -11.28 -39.23
C GLY A 243 -8.42 -12.43 -38.31
N ILE A 244 -7.33 -12.30 -37.54
CA ILE A 244 -6.91 -13.29 -36.54
C ILE A 244 -7.99 -13.43 -35.45
N LEU A 245 -8.46 -12.31 -34.90
CA LEU A 245 -9.51 -12.31 -33.89
C LEU A 245 -10.83 -12.88 -34.40
N ALA A 246 -11.22 -12.56 -35.64
CA ALA A 246 -12.43 -13.09 -36.27
C ALA A 246 -12.33 -14.59 -36.64
N ALA A 247 -11.12 -15.12 -36.83
CA ALA A 247 -10.88 -16.56 -36.93
C ALA A 247 -10.93 -17.28 -35.56
N GLY A 248 -10.94 -16.53 -34.45
CA GLY A 248 -10.94 -17.04 -33.09
C GLY A 248 -9.54 -17.18 -32.46
N GLY A 249 -8.48 -16.85 -33.20
CA GLY A 249 -7.10 -16.93 -32.72
C GLY A 249 -6.66 -15.71 -31.89
N ALA A 250 -5.50 -15.83 -31.26
CA ALA A 250 -4.82 -14.74 -30.56
C ALA A 250 -3.60 -14.29 -31.36
N TYR A 251 -3.43 -12.99 -31.62
CA TYR A 251 -2.25 -12.51 -32.32
C TYR A 251 -1.06 -12.36 -31.37
N VAL A 252 0.14 -12.68 -31.86
CA VAL A 252 1.41 -12.50 -31.15
C VAL A 252 2.27 -11.54 -31.98
N PRO A 253 2.38 -10.26 -31.60
CA PRO A 253 3.14 -9.29 -32.38
C PRO A 253 4.64 -9.62 -32.34
N LEU A 254 5.28 -9.60 -33.50
CA LEU A 254 6.73 -9.71 -33.68
C LEU A 254 7.24 -8.45 -34.36
N ASP A 255 8.33 -7.89 -33.86
CA ASP A 255 9.00 -6.75 -34.48
C ASP A 255 9.71 -7.22 -35.77
N PRO A 256 9.40 -6.64 -36.94
CA PRO A 256 9.95 -7.04 -38.23
C PRO A 256 11.44 -6.70 -38.43
#